data_AF-A0A7U3YLD9-F1
#
_entry.id   AF-A0A7U3YLD9-F1
#
_cell.length_a   1.000
_cell.length_b   1.000
_cell.length_c   1.000
_cell.angle_alpha   90.00
_cell.angle_beta   90.00
_cell.angle_gamma   90.00
#
_symmetry.space_group_name_H-M   'P 1'
#
loop_
_entity.id
_entity.type
_entity.pdbx_description
1 polymer ?
#
loop_
_entity_poly.entity_id
_entity_poly.type
_entity_poly.pdbx_seq_one_letter_code
_entity_poly.pdbx_strand_id
1 'polypeptide(L)'
;MKHNAHRLFRSLVALLLATGWAAPILAAQSAGGHPPLSEQDQYIACDQCHAETTPELHKEWFDSRHGVAMVKCYQCHGTFETFRVTPQPQDCAACHENMMHKCPQDKPCWQCHVPHSFNKK
;
A
#
# COMPACT_ATOMS: atom_id res chain seq x y z
N MET A 1 69.23 -13.22 29.22
CA MET A 1 68.09 -13.42 28.27
C MET A 1 66.98 -14.11 29.06
N LYS A 2 65.79 -13.59 29.37
CA LYS A 2 65.00 -12.43 28.91
C LYS A 2 64.14 -11.97 30.10
N HIS A 3 64.09 -10.68 30.38
CA HIS A 3 63.18 -10.10 31.38
C HIS A 3 61.78 -9.96 30.76
N ASN A 4 60.76 -10.57 31.38
CA ASN A 4 59.37 -10.44 30.95
C ASN A 4 58.77 -9.14 31.49
N ALA A 5 58.86 -8.10 30.67
CA ALA A 5 58.27 -6.79 30.89
C ALA A 5 56.85 -6.76 30.30
N HIS A 6 55.85 -7.26 31.03
CA HIS A 6 54.44 -7.04 30.68
C HIS A 6 53.61 -6.79 31.94
N ARG A 7 54.02 -5.77 32.71
CA ARG A 7 53.12 -4.96 33.52
C ARG A 7 53.09 -3.59 32.86
N LEU A 8 51.91 -2.97 32.79
CA LEU A 8 51.61 -1.66 32.19
C LEU A 8 51.04 -1.74 30.76
N PHE A 9 49.79 -2.16 30.63
CA PHE A 9 48.89 -1.55 29.65
C PHE A 9 47.46 -1.60 30.21
N ARG A 10 47.31 -0.97 31.39
CA ARG A 10 46.02 -0.55 31.91
C ARG A 10 45.77 0.86 31.40
N SER A 11 44.52 1.08 30.96
CA SER A 11 43.88 2.38 30.75
C SER A 11 44.03 3.00 29.36
N LEU A 12 42.89 3.52 28.87
CA LEU A 12 42.66 4.41 27.73
C LEU A 12 42.11 3.77 26.44
N VAL A 13 40.90 3.21 26.50
CA VAL A 13 39.89 3.45 25.44
C VAL A 13 38.53 3.60 26.14
N ALA A 14 38.37 4.70 26.86
CA ALA A 14 37.07 5.21 27.23
C ALA A 14 36.70 6.30 26.22
N LEU A 15 35.42 6.34 25.86
CA LEU A 15 34.75 7.47 25.20
C LEU A 15 34.89 7.57 23.66
N LEU A 16 34.24 6.65 22.94
CA LEU A 16 33.73 6.94 21.60
C LEU A 16 32.24 7.30 21.68
N LEU A 17 32.03 8.61 21.86
CA LEU A 17 31.00 9.44 21.24
C LEU A 17 29.70 8.74 20.79
N ALA A 18 28.74 8.67 21.71
CA ALA A 18 27.33 8.54 21.38
C ALA A 18 26.80 9.88 20.82
N THR A 19 27.11 10.20 19.56
CA THR A 19 26.38 11.25 18.83
C THR A 19 25.27 10.58 18.04
N GLY A 20 24.19 10.24 18.74
CA GLY A 20 22.96 9.77 18.10
C GLY A 20 22.35 10.93 17.31
N TRP A 21 22.54 10.91 16.00
CA TRP A 21 21.76 11.73 15.08
C TRP A 21 20.34 11.17 15.06
N ALA A 22 19.48 11.72 15.91
CA ALA A 22 18.05 11.50 15.80
C ALA A 22 17.56 12.24 14.54
N ALA A 23 17.56 11.55 13.40
CA ALA A 23 16.88 12.03 12.22
C ALA A 23 15.39 12.16 12.56
N PRO A 24 14.74 13.30 12.29
CA PRO A 24 13.30 13.41 12.46
C PRO A 24 12.64 12.45 11.47
N ILE A 25 11.97 11.42 11.99
CA ILE A 25 11.06 10.60 11.19
C ILE A 25 9.87 11.49 10.86
N LEU A 26 9.96 12.19 9.72
CA LEU A 26 8.81 12.81 9.11
C LEU A 26 7.86 11.68 8.72
N ALA A 27 6.85 11.45 9.56
CA ALA A 27 5.74 10.56 9.22
C ALA A 27 5.07 11.11 7.97
N ALA A 28 5.35 10.49 6.83
CA ALA A 28 4.69 10.80 5.57
C ALA A 28 3.17 10.65 5.78
N GLN A 29 2.44 11.75 5.61
CA GLN A 29 0.98 11.72 5.70
C GLN A 29 0.43 10.82 4.61
N SER A 30 -0.29 9.78 5.04
CA SER A 30 -1.05 8.87 4.19
C SER A 30 -2.09 9.67 3.39
N ALA A 31 -1.95 9.73 2.06
CA ALA A 31 -3.02 10.21 1.21
C ALA A 31 -4.16 9.17 1.25
N GLY A 32 -5.33 9.57 1.77
CA GLY A 32 -6.56 8.81 1.62
C GLY A 32 -6.52 7.38 2.18
N GLY A 33 -5.98 7.14 3.37
CA GLY A 33 -6.12 5.86 4.08
C GLY A 33 -5.23 4.71 3.59
N HIS A 34 -4.31 4.95 2.65
CA HIS A 34 -3.25 4.02 2.30
C HIS A 34 -1.96 4.38 3.05
N PRO A 35 -1.23 3.43 3.65
CA PRO A 35 0.04 3.73 4.32
C PRO A 35 1.03 4.40 3.35
N PRO A 36 1.90 5.29 3.85
CA PRO A 36 2.92 5.88 3.00
C PRO A 36 3.83 4.78 2.43
N LEU A 37 4.17 4.92 1.15
CA LEU A 37 5.05 4.01 0.42
C LEU A 37 6.38 4.70 0.13
N SER A 38 7.47 3.94 0.10
CA SER A 38 8.72 4.44 -0.47
C SER A 38 8.60 4.57 -2.00
N GLU A 39 9.48 5.36 -2.63
CA GLU A 39 9.56 5.42 -4.10
C GLU A 39 9.80 4.02 -4.71
N GLN A 40 10.55 3.17 -4.02
CA GLN A 40 10.82 1.80 -4.47
C GLN A 40 9.55 0.93 -4.44
N ASP A 41 8.71 1.08 -3.42
CA ASP A 41 7.47 0.31 -3.27
C ASP A 41 6.43 0.71 -4.31
N GLN A 42 6.48 1.95 -4.83
CA GLN A 42 5.60 2.40 -5.90
C GLN A 42 5.87 1.70 -7.25
N TYR A 43 6.99 0.97 -7.40
CA TYR A 43 7.21 0.11 -8.57
C TYR A 43 6.53 -1.26 -8.47
N ILE A 44 5.98 -1.61 -7.30
CA ILE A 44 5.26 -2.87 -7.10
C ILE A 44 3.81 -2.67 -7.54
N ALA A 45 3.28 -3.61 -8.33
CA ALA A 45 1.87 -3.55 -8.71
C ALA A 45 0.97 -3.70 -7.48
N CYS A 46 -0.14 -2.96 -7.44
CA CYS A 46 -1.03 -2.95 -6.28
C CYS A 46 -1.44 -4.37 -5.86
N ASP A 47 -1.81 -5.23 -6.82
CA ASP A 47 -2.22 -6.61 -6.56
C ASP A 47 -1.12 -7.47 -5.93
N GLN A 48 0.15 -7.23 -6.26
CA GLN A 48 1.27 -7.99 -5.70
C GLN A 48 1.47 -7.69 -4.20
N CYS A 49 1.44 -6.40 -3.82
CA CYS A 49 1.52 -6.03 -2.40
C CYS A 49 0.23 -6.41 -1.64
N HIS A 50 -0.94 -6.26 -2.26
CA HIS A 50 -2.22 -6.57 -1.63
C HIS A 50 -2.51 -8.08 -1.51
N ALA A 51 -1.84 -8.93 -2.30
CA ALA A 51 -1.85 -10.37 -2.07
C ALA A 51 -1.30 -10.77 -0.70
N GLU A 52 -0.41 -9.95 -0.12
CA GLU A 52 0.19 -10.20 1.19
C GLU A 52 -0.45 -9.35 2.30
N THR A 53 -0.74 -8.07 2.02
CA THR A 53 -1.22 -7.13 3.04
C THR A 53 -2.73 -7.17 3.28
N THR A 54 -3.52 -7.55 2.27
CA THR A 54 -4.98 -7.71 2.36
C THR A 54 -5.44 -8.94 1.55
N PRO A 55 -5.00 -10.16 1.92
CA PRO A 55 -5.15 -11.35 1.09
C PRO A 55 -6.60 -11.67 0.76
N GLU A 56 -7.55 -11.37 1.64
CA GLU A 56 -8.98 -11.59 1.43
C GLU A 56 -9.53 -10.69 0.31
N LEU A 57 -9.21 -9.39 0.32
CA LEU A 57 -9.65 -8.45 -0.72
C LEU A 57 -8.97 -8.75 -2.06
N HIS A 58 -7.68 -9.10 -2.03
CA HIS A 58 -6.98 -9.56 -3.23
C HIS A 58 -7.67 -10.81 -3.80
N LYS A 59 -8.03 -11.78 -2.96
CA LYS A 59 -8.73 -12.99 -3.40
C LYS A 59 -10.10 -12.67 -4.00
N GLU A 60 -10.89 -11.78 -3.38
CA GLU A 60 -12.18 -11.35 -3.92
C GLU A 60 -12.02 -10.74 -5.32
N TRP A 61 -11.04 -9.85 -5.51
CA TRP A 61 -10.74 -9.28 -6.82
C TRP A 61 -10.24 -10.33 -7.81
N PHE A 62 -9.27 -11.16 -7.41
CA PHE A 62 -8.63 -12.16 -8.26
C PHE A 62 -9.63 -13.18 -8.81
N ASP A 63 -10.57 -13.62 -7.97
CA ASP A 63 -11.63 -14.56 -8.36
C ASP A 63 -12.80 -13.88 -9.12
N SER A 64 -12.84 -12.55 -9.16
CA SER A 64 -13.90 -11.79 -9.83
C SER A 64 -13.74 -11.77 -11.36
N ARG A 65 -14.78 -11.33 -12.06
CA ARG A 65 -14.70 -11.03 -13.50
C ARG A 65 -13.66 -9.94 -13.80
N HIS A 66 -13.46 -8.98 -12.91
CA HIS A 66 -12.44 -7.93 -13.06
C HIS A 66 -11.02 -8.49 -12.93
N GLY A 67 -10.77 -9.36 -11.95
CA GLY A 67 -9.49 -10.04 -11.79
C GLY A 67 -9.15 -10.93 -12.99
N VAL A 68 -10.10 -11.77 -13.42
CA VAL A 68 -9.93 -12.62 -14.61
C VAL A 68 -9.69 -11.81 -15.88
N ALA A 69 -10.30 -10.62 -15.99
CA ALA A 69 -10.09 -9.70 -17.12
C ALA A 69 -8.90 -8.74 -16.91
N MET A 70 -8.14 -8.89 -15.83
CA MET A 70 -6.97 -8.07 -15.49
C MET A 70 -7.25 -6.57 -15.39
N VAL A 71 -8.47 -6.18 -14.97
CA VAL A 71 -8.76 -4.79 -14.58
C VAL A 71 -7.98 -4.51 -13.30
N LYS A 72 -6.93 -3.69 -13.40
CA LYS A 72 -6.04 -3.41 -12.27
C LYS A 72 -6.73 -2.52 -11.23
N CYS A 73 -6.14 -2.48 -10.05
CA CYS A 73 -6.70 -1.74 -8.91
C CYS A 73 -6.82 -0.24 -9.23
N TYR A 74 -5.81 0.33 -9.92
CA TYR A 74 -5.76 1.75 -10.21
C TYR A 74 -6.83 2.23 -11.20
N GLN A 75 -7.46 1.34 -12.00
CA GLN A 75 -8.58 1.73 -12.86
C GLN A 75 -9.80 2.16 -12.05
N CYS A 76 -9.94 1.69 -10.80
CA CYS A 76 -11.00 2.12 -9.90
C CYS A 76 -10.48 3.06 -8.81
N HIS A 77 -9.32 2.76 -8.25
CA HIS A 77 -8.78 3.46 -7.10
C HIS A 77 -7.87 4.64 -7.45
N GLY A 78 -7.45 4.80 -8.71
CA GLY A 78 -6.46 5.80 -9.13
C GLY A 78 -5.01 5.33 -8.97
N THR A 79 -4.09 6.11 -9.53
CA THR A 79 -2.63 5.95 -9.39
C THR A 79 -2.16 6.42 -8.01
N PHE A 80 -0.86 6.31 -7.70
CA PHE A 80 -0.32 6.81 -6.42
C PHE A 80 -0.57 8.31 -6.18
N GLU A 81 -0.69 9.11 -7.24
CA GLU A 81 -0.99 10.54 -7.17
C GLU A 81 -2.47 10.86 -7.02
N THR A 82 -3.35 9.94 -7.45
CA THR A 82 -4.81 10.16 -7.54
C THR A 82 -5.62 9.20 -6.67
N PHE A 83 -4.94 8.47 -5.79
CA PHE A 83 -5.49 7.35 -5.05
C PHE A 83 -6.71 7.73 -4.18
N ARG A 84 -7.73 6.86 -4.19
CA ARG A 84 -8.89 6.88 -3.31
C ARG A 84 -9.27 5.46 -2.88
N VAL A 85 -9.51 5.27 -1.58
CA VAL A 85 -10.02 3.97 -1.06
C VAL A 85 -11.35 3.61 -1.68
N THR A 86 -12.23 4.59 -1.86
CA THR A 86 -13.58 4.38 -2.41
C THR A 86 -13.67 5.04 -3.78
N PRO A 87 -13.81 4.27 -4.86
CA PRO A 87 -14.05 4.78 -6.21
C PRO A 87 -15.35 5.58 -6.29
N GLN A 88 -15.47 6.44 -7.30
CA GLN A 88 -16.71 7.12 -7.64
C GLN A 88 -17.48 6.33 -8.70
N PRO A 89 -18.82 6.43 -8.77
CA PRO A 89 -19.60 5.76 -9.81
C PRO A 89 -19.12 6.06 -11.24
N GLN A 90 -18.56 7.26 -11.47
CA GLN A 90 -18.01 7.66 -12.76
C GLN A 90 -16.78 6.83 -13.18
N ASP A 91 -16.03 6.27 -12.22
CA ASP A 91 -14.90 5.38 -12.51
C ASP A 91 -15.33 4.08 -13.19
N CYS A 92 -16.59 3.68 -12.97
CA CYS A 92 -17.19 2.52 -13.59
C CYS A 92 -17.68 2.80 -15.03
N ALA A 93 -17.98 4.06 -15.35
CA ALA A 93 -18.67 4.45 -16.57
C ALA A 93 -17.87 4.14 -17.84
N ALA A 94 -16.53 4.11 -17.76
CA ALA A 94 -15.66 3.77 -18.89
C ALA A 94 -15.96 2.39 -19.50
N CYS A 95 -16.47 1.44 -18.69
CA CYS A 95 -16.84 0.09 -19.14
C CYS A 95 -18.33 -0.23 -18.90
N HIS A 96 -18.98 0.45 -17.96
CA HIS A 96 -20.35 0.17 -17.52
C HIS A 96 -21.32 1.35 -17.73
N GLU A 97 -21.09 2.19 -18.74
CA GLU A 97 -21.96 3.33 -19.11
C GLU A 97 -23.45 2.95 -19.15
N ASN A 98 -23.80 1.82 -19.77
CA ASN A 98 -25.18 1.36 -19.85
C ASN A 98 -25.84 1.10 -18.48
N MET A 99 -25.05 0.77 -17.46
CA MET A 99 -25.55 0.57 -16.10
C MET A 99 -25.74 1.88 -15.36
N MET A 100 -25.00 2.93 -15.75
CA MET A 100 -25.13 4.27 -15.20
C MET A 100 -26.50 4.90 -15.46
N HIS A 101 -27.32 4.36 -16.35
CA HIS A 101 -28.70 4.84 -16.56
C HIS A 101 -29.77 3.82 -16.12
N LYS A 102 -29.38 2.57 -15.86
CA LYS A 102 -30.30 1.49 -15.47
C LYS A 102 -30.39 1.27 -13.96
N CYS A 103 -29.38 1.70 -13.23
CA CYS A 103 -29.35 1.62 -11.77
C CYS A 103 -29.84 2.93 -11.13
N PRO A 104 -30.30 2.91 -9.86
CA PRO A 104 -30.61 4.13 -9.12
C PRO A 104 -29.40 5.06 -9.06
N GLN A 105 -29.60 6.34 -9.35
CA GLN A 105 -28.52 7.34 -9.45
C GLN A 105 -28.07 7.88 -8.09
N ASP A 106 -28.91 7.72 -7.08
CA ASP A 106 -28.68 8.14 -5.69
C ASP A 106 -27.94 7.08 -4.87
N LYS A 107 -27.64 5.92 -5.47
CA LYS A 107 -27.05 4.76 -4.79
C LYS A 107 -25.76 4.34 -5.48
N PRO A 108 -24.67 4.14 -4.73
CA PRO A 108 -23.45 3.62 -5.33
C PRO A 108 -23.60 2.13 -5.67
N CYS A 109 -22.79 1.66 -6.61
CA CYS A 109 -22.84 0.27 -7.10
C CYS A 109 -22.72 -0.75 -5.97
N TRP A 110 -21.85 -0.48 -5.00
CA TRP A 110 -21.58 -1.35 -3.85
C TRP A 110 -22.69 -1.39 -2.80
N GLN A 111 -23.78 -0.63 -2.96
CA GLN A 111 -24.95 -0.80 -2.12
C GLN A 111 -25.64 -2.14 -2.42
N CYS A 112 -25.68 -2.54 -3.70
CA CYS A 112 -26.30 -3.79 -4.16
C CYS A 112 -25.28 -4.87 -4.55
N HIS A 113 -24.05 -4.48 -4.89
CA HIS A 113 -22.97 -5.40 -5.24
C HIS A 113 -21.95 -5.50 -4.10
N VAL A 114 -21.34 -6.67 -3.91
CA VAL A 114 -20.21 -6.84 -2.98
C VAL A 114 -18.96 -6.21 -3.62
N PRO A 115 -18.21 -5.32 -2.93
CA PRO A 115 -16.95 -4.78 -3.45
C PRO A 115 -15.97 -5.86 -3.89
N HIS A 116 -15.07 -5.53 -4.83
CA HIS A 116 -14.02 -6.38 -5.42
C HIS A 116 -14.49 -7.63 -6.17
N SER A 117 -15.48 -8.37 -5.69
CA SER A 117 -16.13 -9.47 -6.40
C SER A 117 -17.23 -9.01 -7.37
N PHE A 118 -17.89 -7.88 -7.06
CA PHE A 118 -19.02 -7.29 -7.78
C PHE A 118 -20.21 -8.23 -8.06
N ASN A 119 -20.31 -9.31 -7.29
CA ASN A 119 -21.49 -10.17 -7.26
C ASN A 119 -22.67 -9.43 -6.61
N LYS A 120 -23.89 -9.77 -7.03
CA LYS A 120 -25.10 -9.27 -6.35
C LYS A 120 -25.12 -9.80 -4.91
N LYS A 121 -25.55 -8.95 -3.98
CA LYS A 121 -25.86 -9.34 -2.60
C LYS A 121 -27.12 -10.20 -2.52
#